data_AF-A0A1Y2C6T7-F1
#
_entry.id   AF-A0A1Y2C6T7-F1
#
_cell.length_a   1.000
_cell.length_b   1.000
_cell.length_c   1.000
_cell.angle_alpha   90.00
_cell.angle_beta   90.00
_cell.angle_gamma   90.00
#
_symmetry.space_group_name_H-M   'P 1'
#
loop_
_entity.id
_entity.type
_entity.pdbx_description
1 polymer ?
#
loop_
_entity_poly.entity_id
_entity_poly.type
_entity_poly.pdbx_seq_one_letter_code
_entity_poly.pdbx_strand_id
1 'polypeptide(L)'
;MAEFISTFFIPVLVNNNPAYFSTEDSDTLARFNEPHENNPTSRVLSPDGNTVVASSGDVWTLTGIFEYLVRALVELGAGKELSGKRWIDALATSAGWRFVKDSAGFVVGLSDLEGEVETATFFMECYWGGEALFGDVFGIISTFPGWLDGVEVVEVQFDTVKTGFPELLEKVLERDGFGVFVHNEVQAKFVKESGVAETLMKDRRDEKGMLKEIQWISKRTEVKYHLRNKEGGPWEGFP
;
A
#
# COMPACT_ATOMS: atom_id res chain seq x y z
N MET A 1 -17.52 -7.96 -7.72
CA MET A 1 -16.64 -9.08 -8.12
C MET A 1 -16.73 -9.42 -9.61
N ALA A 2 -17.90 -9.74 -10.16
CA ALA A 2 -18.02 -10.05 -11.60
C ALA A 2 -17.48 -8.93 -12.50
N GLU A 3 -17.86 -7.67 -12.23
CA GLU A 3 -17.34 -6.49 -12.92
C GLU A 3 -15.81 -6.35 -12.79
N PHE A 4 -15.23 -6.72 -11.65
CA PHE A 4 -13.79 -6.69 -11.43
C PHE A 4 -13.06 -7.69 -12.31
N ILE A 5 -13.53 -8.94 -12.30
CA ILE A 5 -12.96 -9.99 -13.15
C ILE A 5 -13.08 -9.59 -14.63
N SER A 6 -14.26 -9.15 -15.08
CA SER A 6 -14.46 -8.79 -16.49
C SER A 6 -13.72 -7.52 -16.93
N THR A 7 -13.34 -6.65 -15.99
CA THR A 7 -12.59 -5.42 -16.30
C THR A 7 -11.11 -5.70 -16.50
N PHE A 8 -10.53 -6.58 -15.70
CA PHE A 8 -9.06 -6.73 -15.61
C PHE A 8 -8.53 -8.08 -16.10
N PHE A 9 -9.40 -9.08 -16.28
CA PHE A 9 -9.00 -10.44 -16.59
C PHE A 9 -9.79 -11.01 -17.77
N ILE A 10 -9.16 -11.97 -18.44
CA ILE A 10 -9.83 -12.89 -19.35
C ILE A 10 -10.01 -14.20 -18.57
N PRO A 11 -11.22 -14.49 -18.06
CA PRO A 11 -11.44 -15.70 -17.28
C PRO A 11 -11.40 -16.93 -18.20
N VAL A 12 -10.68 -17.96 -17.75
CA VAL A 12 -10.64 -19.28 -18.41
C VAL A 12 -11.01 -20.32 -17.37
N LEU A 13 -11.93 -21.21 -17.74
CA LEU A 13 -12.27 -22.38 -16.93
C LEU A 13 -11.55 -23.59 -17.51
N VAL A 14 -10.79 -24.28 -16.66
CA VAL A 14 -10.18 -25.57 -16.98
C VAL A 14 -10.87 -26.61 -16.11
N ASN A 15 -11.51 -27.60 -16.74
CA ASN A 15 -12.16 -28.66 -15.98
C ASN A 15 -11.08 -29.61 -15.43
N ASN A 16 -11.17 -29.96 -14.14
CA ASN A 16 -10.23 -30.90 -13.50
C ASN A 16 -10.83 -32.29 -13.25
N ASN A 17 -12.12 -32.46 -13.56
CA ASN A 17 -12.82 -33.73 -13.42
C ASN A 17 -12.75 -34.52 -14.74
N PRO A 18 -12.19 -35.75 -14.75
CA PRO A 18 -12.02 -36.58 -15.95
C PRO A 18 -13.30 -36.85 -16.74
N ALA A 19 -14.46 -36.77 -16.10
CA ALA A 19 -15.74 -36.93 -16.78
C ALA A 19 -16.10 -35.73 -17.69
N TYR A 20 -15.44 -34.58 -17.53
CA TYR A 20 -15.83 -33.31 -18.16
C TYR A 20 -14.69 -32.57 -18.86
N PHE A 21 -13.43 -32.97 -18.70
CA PHE A 21 -12.30 -32.21 -19.24
C PHE A 21 -11.83 -32.72 -20.61
N SER A 22 -11.49 -31.78 -21.51
CA SER A 22 -10.98 -32.08 -22.85
C SER A 22 -9.48 -32.43 -22.85
N THR A 23 -8.92 -32.80 -24.00
CA THR A 23 -7.46 -33.00 -24.11
C THR A 23 -6.69 -31.70 -23.77
N GLU A 24 -7.20 -30.54 -24.17
CA GLU A 24 -6.62 -29.24 -23.87
C GLU A 24 -6.67 -28.91 -22.36
N ASP A 25 -7.74 -29.28 -21.68
CA ASP A 25 -7.82 -29.15 -20.23
C ASP A 25 -6.77 -30.04 -19.55
N SER A 26 -6.64 -31.30 -20.00
CA SER A 26 -5.64 -32.25 -19.49
C SER A 26 -4.21 -31.73 -19.65
N ASP A 27 -3.88 -31.19 -20.82
CA ASP A 27 -2.57 -30.61 -21.11
C ASP A 27 -2.30 -29.38 -20.23
N THR A 28 -3.33 -28.59 -19.97
CA THR A 28 -3.23 -27.42 -19.09
C THR A 28 -3.00 -27.82 -17.64
N LEU A 29 -3.70 -28.83 -17.13
CA LEU A 29 -3.46 -29.36 -15.78
C LEU A 29 -2.04 -29.90 -15.65
N ALA A 30 -1.57 -30.67 -16.65
CA ALA A 30 -0.20 -31.20 -16.68
C ALA A 30 0.85 -30.09 -16.67
N ARG A 31 0.63 -29.00 -17.43
CA ARG A 31 1.52 -27.83 -17.47
C ARG A 31 1.74 -27.21 -16.09
N PHE A 32 0.70 -27.19 -15.26
CA PHE A 32 0.75 -26.57 -13.92
C PHE A 32 0.94 -27.59 -12.80
N ASN A 33 1.17 -28.87 -13.13
CA ASN A 33 1.24 -29.98 -12.19
C ASN A 33 0.02 -30.04 -11.25
N GLU A 34 -1.17 -29.80 -11.81
CA GLU A 34 -2.43 -29.83 -11.08
C GLU A 34 -3.05 -31.23 -11.13
N PRO A 35 -3.40 -31.81 -9.97
CA PRO A 35 -4.05 -33.11 -9.93
C PRO A 35 -5.50 -33.03 -10.41
N HIS A 36 -6.00 -34.16 -10.93
CA HIS A 36 -7.42 -34.32 -11.23
C HIS A 36 -8.24 -34.42 -9.94
N GLU A 37 -9.52 -34.03 -10.03
CA GLU A 37 -10.51 -34.16 -8.95
C GLU A 37 -10.10 -33.50 -7.61
N ASN A 38 -9.33 -32.41 -7.67
CA ASN A 38 -8.94 -31.61 -6.51
C ASN A 38 -9.89 -30.42 -6.25
N ASN A 39 -9.62 -29.70 -5.17
CA ASN A 39 -10.33 -28.46 -4.86
C ASN A 39 -10.10 -27.41 -5.95
N PRO A 40 -11.13 -26.61 -6.31
CA PRO A 40 -10.97 -25.53 -7.26
C PRO A 40 -9.84 -24.58 -6.86
N THR A 41 -8.92 -24.36 -7.80
CA THR A 41 -7.77 -23.48 -7.64
C THR A 41 -7.77 -22.44 -8.76
N SER A 42 -7.45 -21.20 -8.43
CA SER A 42 -7.31 -20.11 -9.39
C SER A 42 -5.83 -19.81 -9.65
N ARG A 43 -5.48 -19.51 -10.91
CA ARG A 43 -4.15 -19.07 -11.34
C ARG A 43 -4.28 -17.79 -12.14
N VAL A 44 -3.42 -16.81 -11.88
CA VAL A 44 -3.29 -15.61 -12.71
C VAL A 44 -2.01 -15.74 -13.52
N LEU A 45 -2.17 -15.62 -14.83
CA LEU A 45 -1.07 -15.69 -15.79
C LEU A 45 -0.84 -14.33 -16.42
N SER A 46 0.42 -14.00 -16.71
CA SER A 46 0.78 -12.85 -17.53
C SER A 46 0.36 -13.09 -18.99
N PRO A 47 0.37 -12.06 -19.86
CA PRO A 47 0.11 -12.24 -21.29
C PRO A 47 1.02 -13.28 -21.97
N ASP A 48 2.25 -13.46 -21.46
CA ASP A 48 3.20 -14.47 -21.95
C ASP A 48 2.93 -15.88 -21.38
N GLY A 49 1.89 -16.02 -20.55
CA GLY A 49 1.49 -17.27 -19.94
C GLY A 49 2.29 -17.67 -18.71
N ASN A 50 3.13 -16.78 -18.15
CA ASN A 50 3.88 -17.04 -16.92
C ASN A 50 3.00 -16.84 -15.70
N THR A 51 3.23 -17.62 -14.64
CA THR A 51 2.52 -17.43 -13.37
C THR A 51 2.96 -16.12 -12.72
N VAL A 52 2.00 -15.25 -12.38
CA VAL A 52 2.26 -13.93 -11.78
C VAL A 52 2.42 -14.04 -10.27
N VAL A 53 1.49 -14.74 -9.64
CA VAL A 53 1.46 -15.02 -8.20
C VAL A 53 1.22 -16.50 -8.00
N ALA A 54 1.69 -17.06 -6.87
CA ALA A 54 1.40 -18.45 -6.51
C ALA A 54 -0.11 -18.72 -6.57
N SER A 55 -0.52 -19.94 -6.91
CA SER A 55 -1.95 -20.26 -7.07
C SER A 55 -2.74 -19.94 -5.80
N SER A 56 -4.05 -19.71 -5.96
CA SER A 56 -4.92 -19.39 -4.82
C SER A 56 -4.96 -20.49 -3.75
N GLY A 57 -4.58 -21.72 -4.11
CA GLY A 57 -4.67 -22.88 -3.23
C GLY A 57 -6.05 -23.01 -2.60
N ASP A 58 -6.08 -23.13 -1.27
CA ASP A 58 -7.29 -23.27 -0.48
C ASP A 58 -8.02 -21.95 -0.16
N VAL A 59 -7.72 -20.86 -0.88
CA VAL A 59 -8.42 -19.58 -0.73
C VAL A 59 -9.72 -19.60 -1.54
N TRP A 60 -10.87 -19.65 -0.86
CA TRP A 60 -12.20 -19.69 -1.51
C TRP A 60 -13.18 -18.62 -1.04
N THR A 61 -12.79 -17.79 -0.08
CA THR A 61 -13.63 -16.70 0.37
C THR A 61 -13.66 -15.60 -0.71
N LEU A 62 -14.79 -14.89 -0.83
CA LEU A 62 -14.92 -13.79 -1.78
C LEU A 62 -13.82 -12.73 -1.57
N THR A 63 -13.58 -12.41 -0.31
CA THR A 63 -12.50 -11.53 0.14
C THR A 63 -11.16 -12.09 -0.31
N GLY A 64 -10.77 -13.29 0.12
CA GLY A 64 -9.46 -13.86 -0.22
C GLY A 64 -9.19 -13.97 -1.73
N ILE A 65 -10.19 -14.35 -2.53
CA ILE A 65 -10.06 -14.33 -3.99
C ILE A 65 -9.88 -12.90 -4.52
N PHE A 66 -10.59 -11.91 -3.97
CA PHE A 66 -10.43 -10.52 -4.36
C PHE A 66 -9.01 -9.99 -4.07
N GLU A 67 -8.44 -10.27 -2.89
CA GLU A 67 -7.05 -9.92 -2.57
C GLU A 67 -6.06 -10.62 -3.50
N TYR A 68 -6.26 -11.93 -3.71
CA TYR A 68 -5.45 -12.71 -4.62
C TYR A 68 -5.37 -12.08 -6.02
N LEU A 69 -6.52 -11.68 -6.58
CA LEU A 69 -6.58 -11.03 -7.88
C LEU A 69 -5.95 -9.62 -7.87
N VAL A 70 -6.18 -8.83 -6.82
CA VAL A 70 -5.56 -7.50 -6.71
C VAL A 70 -4.05 -7.60 -6.62
N ARG A 71 -3.51 -8.52 -5.80
CA ARG A 71 -2.07 -8.77 -5.67
C ARG A 71 -1.46 -9.11 -7.02
N ALA A 72 -2.12 -9.96 -7.81
CA ALA A 72 -1.67 -10.30 -9.15
C ALA A 72 -1.63 -9.08 -10.09
N LEU A 73 -2.62 -8.19 -10.04
CA LEU A 73 -2.63 -6.97 -10.85
C LEU A 73 -1.53 -5.99 -10.43
N VAL A 74 -1.29 -5.84 -9.13
CA VAL A 74 -0.19 -5.03 -8.61
C VAL A 74 1.15 -5.57 -9.09
N GLU A 75 1.37 -6.88 -9.01
CA GLU A 75 2.61 -7.54 -9.46
C GLU A 75 2.83 -7.39 -10.97
N LEU A 76 1.76 -7.37 -11.77
CA LEU A 76 1.80 -7.06 -13.20
C LEU A 76 2.05 -5.57 -13.51
N GLY A 77 2.13 -4.71 -12.50
CA GLY A 77 2.26 -3.26 -12.68
C GLY A 77 0.96 -2.57 -13.11
N ALA A 78 -0.20 -3.22 -13.01
CA ALA A 78 -1.51 -2.68 -13.40
C ALA A 78 -2.14 -1.73 -12.35
N GLY A 79 -1.29 -1.15 -11.50
CA GLY A 79 -1.70 -0.24 -10.43
C GLY A 79 -2.44 0.99 -10.93
N LYS A 80 -2.05 1.49 -12.11
CA LYS A 80 -2.67 2.65 -12.74
C LYS A 80 -4.10 2.36 -13.16
N GLU A 81 -4.35 1.19 -13.71
CA GLU A 81 -5.64 0.73 -14.21
C GLU A 81 -6.61 0.43 -13.08
N LEU A 82 -6.10 -0.06 -11.95
CA LEU A 82 -6.84 -0.20 -10.69
C LEU A 82 -7.26 1.18 -10.13
N SER A 83 -6.43 2.20 -10.35
CA SER A 83 -6.69 3.54 -9.85
C SER A 83 -7.77 4.31 -10.62
N GLY A 84 -8.43 5.23 -9.91
CA GLY A 84 -9.45 6.12 -10.48
C GLY A 84 -10.85 5.50 -10.61
N LYS A 85 -11.03 4.21 -10.31
CA LYS A 85 -12.34 3.55 -10.30
C LYS A 85 -12.91 3.51 -8.89
N ARG A 86 -13.80 4.46 -8.55
CA ARG A 86 -14.39 4.58 -7.20
C ARG A 86 -15.05 3.31 -6.68
N TRP A 87 -15.64 2.50 -7.57
CA TRP A 87 -16.27 1.24 -7.17
C TRP A 87 -15.26 0.18 -6.71
N ILE A 88 -14.00 0.28 -7.17
CA ILE A 88 -12.91 -0.59 -6.71
C ILE A 88 -12.56 -0.23 -5.26
N ASP A 89 -12.37 1.05 -4.96
CA ASP A 89 -12.13 1.52 -3.58
C ASP A 89 -13.27 1.08 -2.63
N ALA A 90 -14.53 1.15 -3.09
CA ALA A 90 -15.69 0.67 -2.33
C ALA A 90 -15.69 -0.85 -2.12
N LEU A 91 -15.30 -1.61 -3.15
CA LEU A 91 -15.19 -3.07 -3.07
C LEU A 91 -14.12 -3.49 -2.05
N ALA A 92 -12.94 -2.87 -2.10
CA ALA A 92 -11.88 -3.10 -1.11
C ALA A 92 -12.36 -2.75 0.29
N THR A 93 -12.98 -1.59 0.47
CA THR A 93 -13.52 -1.18 1.78
C THR A 93 -14.53 -2.21 2.32
N SER A 94 -15.44 -2.69 1.48
CA SER A 94 -16.43 -3.71 1.86
C SER A 94 -15.81 -5.07 2.21
N ALA A 95 -14.62 -5.35 1.66
CA ALA A 95 -13.87 -6.57 1.88
C ALA A 95 -12.96 -6.50 3.12
N GLY A 96 -12.94 -5.38 3.84
CA GLY A 96 -12.03 -5.22 4.97
C GLY A 96 -10.69 -4.60 4.59
N TRP A 97 -10.56 -3.94 3.43
CA TRP A 97 -9.29 -3.46 2.90
C TRP A 97 -9.27 -1.99 2.50
N ARG A 98 -8.06 -1.43 2.41
CA ARG A 98 -7.76 -0.17 1.74
C ARG A 98 -6.71 -0.40 0.67
N PHE A 99 -6.86 0.24 -0.47
CA PHE A 99 -5.79 0.30 -1.45
C PHE A 99 -4.68 1.21 -0.96
N VAL A 100 -3.46 0.72 -1.07
CA VAL A 100 -2.27 1.54 -0.91
C VAL A 100 -1.91 2.11 -2.27
N LYS A 101 -1.66 3.42 -2.33
CA LYS A 101 -1.44 4.15 -3.58
C LYS A 101 -0.07 4.83 -3.62
N ASP A 102 0.41 4.97 -4.84
CA ASP A 102 1.61 5.64 -5.30
C ASP A 102 1.33 7.17 -5.50
N SER A 103 2.25 8.09 -5.85
CA SER A 103 1.85 9.53 -6.05
C SER A 103 1.16 9.78 -7.34
N ALA A 104 1.50 9.01 -8.36
CA ALA A 104 0.72 9.10 -9.56
C ALA A 104 -0.73 8.65 -9.25
N GLY A 105 -0.99 8.18 -8.03
CA GLY A 105 -2.27 7.79 -7.47
C GLY A 105 -2.54 6.33 -7.76
N PHE A 106 -1.54 5.57 -8.22
CA PHE A 106 -1.65 4.21 -8.73
C PHE A 106 -1.68 3.20 -7.59
N VAL A 107 -2.51 2.17 -7.66
CA VAL A 107 -2.55 1.15 -6.62
C VAL A 107 -1.24 0.36 -6.62
N VAL A 108 -0.56 0.29 -5.48
CA VAL A 108 0.67 -0.50 -5.29
C VAL A 108 0.53 -1.60 -4.24
N GLY A 109 -0.66 -1.75 -3.65
CA GLY A 109 -0.92 -2.81 -2.69
C GLY A 109 -2.28 -2.71 -2.01
N LEU A 110 -2.46 -3.57 -1.01
CA LEU A 110 -3.60 -3.61 -0.10
C LEU A 110 -3.11 -3.55 1.34
N SER A 111 -3.90 -2.91 2.21
CA SER A 111 -3.76 -3.01 3.66
C SER A 111 -5.09 -3.42 4.30
N ASP A 112 -5.00 -4.17 5.40
CA ASP A 112 -6.13 -4.56 6.23
C ASP A 112 -6.78 -3.35 6.90
N LEU A 113 -8.10 -3.39 7.07
CA LEU A 113 -8.85 -2.41 7.87
C LEU A 113 -8.73 -2.68 9.38
N GLU A 114 -8.02 -3.73 9.78
CA GLU A 114 -7.89 -4.13 11.19
C GLU A 114 -7.07 -3.12 12.02
N GLY A 115 -6.20 -2.32 11.38
CA GLY A 115 -5.43 -1.27 12.03
C GLY A 115 -6.15 0.07 12.10
N GLU A 116 -5.95 0.80 13.19
CA GLU A 116 -6.27 2.23 13.21
C GLU A 116 -5.32 2.98 12.28
N VAL A 117 -5.85 4.02 11.63
CA VAL A 117 -5.01 4.95 10.87
C VAL A 117 -4.59 6.06 11.80
N GLU A 118 -3.31 6.08 12.13
CA GLU A 118 -2.71 7.19 12.86
C GLU A 118 -2.07 8.18 11.88
N THR A 119 -1.90 9.41 12.35
CA THR A 119 -1.24 10.47 11.61
C THR A 119 -0.02 10.98 12.38
N ALA A 120 1.07 11.24 11.67
CA ALA A 120 2.25 11.91 12.20
C ALA A 120 2.67 13.05 11.27
N THR A 121 3.33 14.07 11.79
CA THR A 121 3.83 15.18 10.98
C THR A 121 5.31 15.36 11.24
N PHE A 122 6.08 15.42 10.16
CA PHE A 122 7.53 15.59 10.21
C PHE A 122 7.90 16.87 9.47
N PHE A 123 8.87 17.61 10.01
CA PHE A 123 9.45 18.76 9.33
C PHE A 123 10.83 18.40 8.79
N MET A 124 11.22 19.11 7.74
CA MET A 124 12.40 18.78 6.96
C MET A 124 12.82 19.95 6.08
N GLU A 125 13.96 19.80 5.39
CA GLU A 125 14.45 20.80 4.44
C GLU A 125 13.66 20.83 3.13
N CYS A 126 13.20 19.66 2.65
CA CYS A 126 12.47 19.51 1.40
C CYS A 126 11.35 18.47 1.52
N TYR A 127 10.07 18.88 1.46
CA TYR A 127 8.93 17.97 1.58
C TYR A 127 8.91 16.90 0.49
N TRP A 128 9.39 17.19 -0.73
CA TRP A 128 9.53 16.16 -1.78
C TRP A 128 10.48 15.02 -1.34
N GLY A 129 11.56 15.38 -0.65
CA GLY A 129 12.52 14.42 -0.12
C GLY A 129 11.94 13.59 1.03
N GLY A 130 11.04 14.16 1.83
CA GLY A 130 10.30 13.41 2.85
C GLY A 130 9.19 12.53 2.31
N GLU A 131 8.43 13.01 1.32
CA GLU A 131 7.44 12.17 0.65
C GLU A 131 8.10 10.95 0.01
N ALA A 132 9.28 11.12 -0.60
CA ALA A 132 10.08 10.00 -1.08
C ALA A 132 10.57 9.08 0.05
N LEU A 133 10.98 9.63 1.21
CA LEU A 133 11.41 8.85 2.36
C LEU A 133 10.28 7.97 2.92
N PHE A 134 9.12 8.58 3.20
CA PHE A 134 7.96 7.87 3.75
C PHE A 134 7.30 6.98 2.71
N GLY A 135 7.37 7.36 1.44
CA GLY A 135 6.92 6.56 0.32
C GLY A 135 7.65 5.20 0.19
N ASP A 136 8.78 5.02 0.85
CA ASP A 136 9.49 3.75 0.84
C ASP A 136 9.21 2.91 2.11
N VAL A 137 8.29 3.33 2.99
CA VAL A 137 7.99 2.66 4.27
C VAL A 137 6.71 1.86 4.21
N PHE A 138 6.82 0.52 4.27
CA PHE A 138 5.69 -0.41 4.38
C PHE A 138 4.70 0.01 5.47
N GLY A 139 3.41 0.12 5.15
CA GLY A 139 2.36 0.59 6.08
C GLY A 139 1.98 2.07 5.95
N ILE A 140 2.71 2.88 5.18
CA ILE A 140 2.24 4.22 4.82
C ILE A 140 1.03 4.14 3.86
N ILE A 141 -0.05 4.85 4.21
CA ILE A 141 -1.29 4.92 3.45
C ILE A 141 -1.30 6.16 2.56
N SER A 142 -0.85 7.30 3.09
CA SER A 142 -0.76 8.55 2.35
C SER A 142 0.23 9.51 2.97
N THR A 143 0.82 10.37 2.14
CA THR A 143 1.60 11.53 2.56
C THR A 143 0.97 12.81 2.00
N PHE A 144 1.10 13.89 2.76
CA PHE A 144 0.59 15.20 2.43
C PHE A 144 1.68 16.25 2.68
N PRO A 145 2.21 16.89 1.63
CA PRO A 145 3.22 17.91 1.76
C PRO A 145 2.57 19.26 2.07
N GLY A 146 3.23 20.05 2.90
CA GLY A 146 2.72 21.35 3.29
C GLY A 146 3.74 22.23 3.98
N TRP A 147 3.24 23.34 4.50
CA TRP A 147 3.98 24.28 5.32
C TRP A 147 3.34 24.40 6.70
N LEU A 148 4.16 24.41 7.74
CA LEU A 148 3.75 24.65 9.11
C LEU A 148 4.83 25.43 9.85
N ASP A 149 4.45 26.52 10.53
CA ASP A 149 5.37 27.38 11.27
C ASP A 149 6.63 27.80 10.46
N GLY A 150 6.44 28.06 9.17
CA GLY A 150 7.50 28.52 8.26
C GLY A 150 8.50 27.44 7.81
N VAL A 151 8.26 26.17 8.15
CA VAL A 151 9.07 25.04 7.67
C VAL A 151 8.27 24.11 6.78
N GLU A 152 8.98 23.42 5.89
CA GLU A 152 8.40 22.36 5.07
C GLU A 152 8.06 21.15 5.93
N VAL A 153 6.88 20.58 5.70
CA VAL A 153 6.38 19.42 6.43
C VAL A 153 5.78 18.37 5.51
N VAL A 154 5.81 17.13 6.01
CA VAL A 154 5.02 16.03 5.46
C VAL A 154 4.16 15.46 6.59
N GLU A 155 2.85 15.48 6.41
CA GLU A 155 1.91 14.71 7.22
C GLU A 155 1.76 13.32 6.60
N VAL A 156 1.91 12.27 7.39
CA VAL A 156 1.76 10.89 6.94
C VAL A 156 0.59 10.24 7.66
N GLN A 157 -0.22 9.49 6.93
CA GLN A 157 -1.19 8.56 7.49
C GLN A 157 -0.66 7.15 7.30
N PHE A 158 -0.73 6.33 8.34
CA PHE A 158 -0.16 4.99 8.32
C PHE A 158 -1.05 4.00 9.07
N ASP A 159 -0.97 2.75 8.63
CA ASP A 159 -1.60 1.61 9.28
C ASP A 159 -0.77 1.17 10.48
N THR A 160 -1.34 1.34 11.68
CA THR A 160 -0.69 1.05 12.96
C THR A 160 -0.32 -0.42 13.16
N VAL A 161 -0.87 -1.35 12.36
CA VAL A 161 -0.50 -2.77 12.38
C VAL A 161 0.75 -3.04 11.53
N LYS A 162 1.00 -2.24 10.51
CA LYS A 162 2.10 -2.45 9.54
C LYS A 162 3.33 -1.60 9.83
N THR A 163 3.14 -0.41 10.40
CA THR A 163 4.22 0.49 10.84
C THR A 163 3.76 1.37 12.00
N GLY A 164 4.68 2.07 12.66
CA GLY A 164 4.38 2.86 13.84
C GLY A 164 5.17 4.16 13.91
N PHE A 165 4.67 5.11 14.71
CA PHE A 165 5.36 6.36 14.99
C PHE A 165 6.84 6.18 15.39
N PRO A 166 7.23 5.20 16.23
CA PRO A 166 8.64 4.92 16.54
C PRO A 166 9.53 4.64 15.32
N GLU A 167 9.07 3.76 14.41
CA GLU A 167 9.84 3.38 13.21
C GLU A 167 9.94 4.56 12.23
N LEU A 168 8.87 5.33 12.09
CA LEU A 168 8.86 6.53 11.25
C LEU A 168 9.80 7.61 11.81
N LEU A 169 9.82 7.79 13.14
CA LEU A 169 10.73 8.72 13.79
C LEU A 169 12.20 8.31 13.59
N GLU A 170 12.52 7.03 13.75
CA GLU A 170 13.89 6.52 13.53
C GLU A 170 14.40 6.85 12.12
N LYS A 171 13.59 6.58 11.09
CA LYS A 171 13.92 6.90 9.69
C LYS A 171 14.15 8.39 9.42
N VAL A 172 13.42 9.25 10.11
CA VAL A 172 13.54 10.70 10.00
C VAL A 172 14.84 11.18 10.63
N LEU A 173 15.21 10.60 11.78
CA LEU A 173 16.41 10.98 12.53
C LEU A 173 17.71 10.50 11.88
N GLU A 174 17.66 9.56 10.93
CA GLU A 174 18.80 9.21 10.08
C GLU A 174 19.22 10.34 9.12
N ARG A 175 18.41 11.41 9.00
CA ARG A 175 18.69 12.54 8.11
C ARG A 175 18.87 13.84 8.89
N ASP A 176 19.95 14.55 8.60
CA ASP A 176 20.19 15.89 9.13
C ASP A 176 19.11 16.88 8.66
N GLY A 177 18.68 17.76 9.55
CA GLY A 177 17.67 18.79 9.25
C GLY A 177 16.22 18.29 9.29
N PHE A 178 16.00 17.03 9.64
CA PHE A 178 14.67 16.44 9.79
C PHE A 178 14.26 16.36 11.27
N GLY A 179 12.98 16.50 11.53
CA GLY A 179 12.43 16.42 12.87
C GLY A 179 10.92 16.17 12.88
N VAL A 180 10.31 16.26 14.05
CA VAL A 180 8.94 15.83 14.29
C VAL A 180 8.08 16.94 14.91
N PHE A 181 6.85 17.03 14.42
CA PHE A 181 5.76 17.77 15.04
C PHE A 181 4.86 16.78 15.80
N VAL A 182 4.90 16.81 17.13
CA VAL A 182 4.09 15.90 17.96
C VAL A 182 2.64 16.37 18.05
N HIS A 183 1.69 15.44 17.92
CA HIS A 183 0.25 15.74 17.90
C HIS A 183 -0.40 15.61 19.27
N ASN A 184 0.20 14.84 20.17
CA ASN A 184 -0.37 14.51 21.47
C ASN A 184 0.72 14.22 22.51
N GLU A 185 0.32 14.07 23.77
CA GLU A 185 1.24 13.79 24.88
C GLU A 185 1.95 12.44 24.75
N VAL A 186 1.34 11.45 24.08
CA VAL A 186 1.95 10.13 23.89
C VAL A 186 3.16 10.25 22.96
N GLN A 187 3.00 10.89 21.80
CA GLN A 187 4.10 11.18 20.88
C GLN A 187 5.15 12.08 21.54
N ALA A 188 4.73 13.13 22.26
CA ALA A 188 5.64 14.03 22.97
C ALA A 188 6.51 13.30 24.01
N LYS A 189 5.89 12.41 24.78
CA LYS A 189 6.59 11.59 25.78
C LYS A 189 7.56 10.61 25.10
N PHE A 190 7.11 9.93 24.04
CA PHE A 190 7.94 8.99 23.30
C PHE A 190 9.21 9.64 22.73
N VAL A 191 9.08 10.82 22.10
CA VAL A 191 10.22 11.55 21.53
C VAL A 191 11.23 11.94 22.62
N LYS A 192 10.75 12.40 23.78
CA LYS A 192 11.61 12.74 24.94
C LYS A 192 12.34 11.52 25.49
N GLU A 193 11.66 10.39 25.61
CA GLU A 193 12.24 9.14 26.11
C GLU A 193 13.24 8.52 25.12
N SER A 194 13.08 8.79 23.83
CA SER A 194 13.98 8.34 22.75
C SER A 194 15.30 9.13 22.68
N GLY A 195 15.48 10.17 23.51
CA GLY A 195 16.70 10.97 23.54
C GLY A 195 16.89 11.92 22.36
N VAL A 196 15.82 12.18 21.59
CA VAL A 196 15.82 13.11 20.47
C VAL A 196 16.09 14.53 20.98
N ALA A 197 16.98 15.26 20.31
CA ALA A 197 17.27 16.65 20.66
C ALA A 197 16.00 17.50 20.63
N GLU A 198 15.80 18.35 21.64
CA GLU A 198 14.61 19.22 21.73
C GLU A 198 14.45 20.11 20.49
N THR A 199 15.53 20.46 19.80
CA THR A 199 15.51 21.24 18.55
C THR A 199 14.84 20.51 17.38
N LEU A 200 14.81 19.17 17.43
CA LEU A 200 14.19 18.30 16.42
C LEU A 200 12.74 17.94 16.78
N MET A 201 12.23 18.46 17.90
CA MET A 201 10.87 18.23 18.38
C MET A 201 10.11 19.56 18.47
N LYS A 202 8.96 19.65 17.80
CA LYS A 202 8.05 20.80 17.88
C LYS A 202 6.65 20.32 18.26
N ASP A 203 5.90 21.14 18.98
CA ASP A 203 4.50 20.83 19.30
C ASP A 203 3.58 21.32 18.17
N ARG A 204 2.76 20.40 17.63
CA ARG A 204 1.78 20.75 16.58
C ARG A 204 0.51 21.37 17.17
N ARG A 205 0.33 21.34 18.48
CA ARG A 205 -0.86 21.87 19.14
C ARG A 205 -0.69 23.36 19.43
N ASP A 206 -1.82 24.06 19.45
CA ASP A 206 -1.92 25.41 19.99
C ASP A 206 -2.05 25.39 21.52
N GLU A 207 -2.15 26.58 22.12
CA GLU A 207 -2.36 26.78 23.56
C GLU A 207 -3.63 26.11 24.13
N LYS A 208 -4.58 25.73 23.27
CA LYS A 208 -5.82 25.03 23.63
C LYS A 208 -5.76 23.54 23.35
N GLY A 209 -4.61 23.02 22.89
CA GLY A 209 -4.43 21.61 22.54
C GLY A 209 -4.97 21.25 21.16
N MET A 210 -5.39 22.22 20.35
CA MET A 210 -5.91 21.98 19.00
C MET A 210 -4.77 21.90 18.00
N LEU A 211 -4.87 20.99 17.01
CA LEU A 211 -3.85 20.89 15.97
C LEU A 211 -3.80 22.16 15.12
N LYS A 212 -2.61 22.72 14.97
CA LYS A 212 -2.35 23.82 14.04
C LYS A 212 -2.62 23.37 12.60
N GLU A 213 -3.21 24.26 11.82
CA GLU A 213 -3.53 24.02 10.41
C GLU A 213 -2.26 24.03 9.56
N ILE A 214 -2.13 23.01 8.69
CA ILE A 214 -1.04 22.94 7.70
C ILE A 214 -1.51 23.63 6.42
N GLN A 215 -0.64 24.47 5.87
CA GLN A 215 -0.85 25.06 4.54
C GLN A 215 -0.44 24.04 3.48
N TRP A 216 -1.43 23.33 2.93
CA TRP A 216 -1.22 22.24 1.98
C TRP A 216 -0.76 22.73 0.62
N ILE A 217 0.19 22.00 0.02
CA ILE A 217 0.65 22.27 -1.35
C ILE A 217 -0.23 21.54 -2.37
N SER A 218 -0.79 20.39 -2.00
CA SER A 218 -1.79 19.66 -2.78
C SER A 218 -3.13 19.65 -2.06
N LYS A 219 -4.23 19.42 -2.78
CA LYS A 219 -5.51 19.15 -2.11
C LYS A 219 -5.37 17.85 -1.31
N ARG A 220 -6.02 17.71 -0.15
CA ARG A 220 -6.07 16.43 0.60
C ARG A 220 -6.63 15.23 -0.19
N THR A 221 -7.20 15.48 -1.37
CA THR A 221 -7.65 14.46 -2.33
C THR A 221 -6.59 14.06 -3.36
N GLU A 222 -5.47 14.78 -3.42
CA GLU A 222 -4.32 14.58 -4.30
C GLU A 222 -3.15 14.03 -3.44
N VAL A 223 -3.25 12.74 -3.10
CA VAL A 223 -2.24 11.99 -2.34
C VAL A 223 -0.98 11.79 -3.19
N LYS A 224 0.22 12.01 -2.62
CA LYS A 224 1.50 11.92 -3.35
C LYS A 224 2.56 10.97 -2.69
N TYR A 225 2.62 9.69 -3.11
CA TYR A 225 3.67 8.65 -2.88
C TYR A 225 3.59 7.94 -1.50
N HIS A 226 3.98 6.67 -1.25
CA HIS A 226 4.27 5.42 -2.01
C HIS A 226 4.40 4.24 -1.00
N LEU A 227 4.44 2.99 -1.47
CA LEU A 227 5.17 1.86 -0.86
C LEU A 227 6.14 1.28 -1.89
N ARG A 228 7.42 1.11 -1.55
CA ARG A 228 8.34 0.20 -2.26
C ARG A 228 8.58 -1.06 -1.42
N ASN A 229 8.56 -2.23 -2.04
CA ASN A 229 8.82 -3.50 -1.37
C ASN A 229 10.29 -3.56 -0.88
N LYS A 230 10.49 -4.08 0.33
CA LYS A 230 11.75 -4.21 1.07
C LYS A 230 12.66 -5.33 0.50
N GLU A 231 12.19 -6.07 -0.50
CA GLU A 231 12.91 -7.18 -1.14
C GLU A 231 13.58 -6.72 -2.44
N GLY A 232 14.81 -6.20 -2.31
CA GLY A 232 15.61 -5.70 -3.42
C GLY A 232 16.18 -6.77 -4.36
N GLY A 233 15.66 -6.85 -5.58
CA GLY A 233 16.40 -7.23 -6.79
C GLY A 233 16.70 -6.00 -7.66
N PRO A 234 17.74 -5.99 -8.51
CA PRO A 234 18.29 -4.77 -9.08
C PRO A 234 17.33 -4.07 -10.07
N TRP A 235 17.27 -2.74 -9.94
CA TRP A 235 16.82 -1.84 -11.00
C TRP A 235 17.84 -1.93 -12.16
N GLU A 236 17.50 -2.65 -13.23
CA GLU A 236 18.24 -2.58 -14.50
C GLU A 236 17.46 -1.69 -15.48
N GLY A 237 18.06 -0.54 -15.81
CA GLY A 237 17.44 0.54 -16.57
C GLY A 237 17.03 0.15 -18.00
N PHE A 238 16.18 0.98 -18.59
CA PHE A 238 15.98 0.96 -20.04
C PHE A 238 17.22 1.53 -20.76
N PRO A 239 17.52 1.08 -22.00
CA PRO A 239 18.68 1.51 -22.76
C PRO A 239 18.76 3.02 -22.99
#